data_AF-A0A535ZPC4-F1
#
_entry.id   AF-A0A535ZPC4-F1
#
_cell.length_a   1.000
_cell.length_b   1.000
_cell.length_c   1.000
_cell.angle_alpha   90.00
_cell.angle_beta   90.00
_cell.angle_gamma   90.00
#
_symmetry.space_group_name_H-M   'P 1'
#
loop_
_entity.id
_entity.type
_entity.pdbx_description
1 polymer ?
#
loop_
_entity_poly.entity_id
_entity_poly.type
_entity_poly.pdbx_seq_one_letter_code
_entity_poly.pdbx_strand_id
1 'polypeptide(L)' 'MRFPFTFMGVMALGIGVWVAFYLVGHRGMDPVAEGIAAFTALVSFAFGAYVLIRRVRRGPQH' A
#
# COMPACT_ATOMS: atom_id res chain seq x y z
N MET A 1 -19.64 -7.87 -7.85
CA MET A 1 -18.38 -7.16 -7.57
C MET A 1 -18.42 -6.61 -6.14
N ARG A 2 -17.59 -7.11 -5.21
CA ARG A 2 -17.34 -6.39 -3.93
C ARG A 2 -16.33 -5.26 -4.22
N PHE A 3 -16.76 -4.32 -5.05
CA PHE A 3 -15.97 -3.27 -5.69
C PHE A 3 -15.13 -2.41 -4.72
N PRO A 4 -15.62 -1.99 -3.52
CA PRO A 4 -14.85 -1.07 -2.68
C PRO A 4 -13.57 -1.70 -2.10
N PHE A 5 -13.63 -2.96 -1.63
CA PHE A 5 -12.51 -3.54 -0.89
C PHE A 5 -11.29 -3.86 -1.77
N THR A 6 -11.52 -4.37 -2.99
CA THR A 6 -10.42 -4.66 -3.91
C THR A 6 -9.80 -3.35 -4.43
N PHE A 7 -10.64 -2.36 -4.74
CA PHE A 7 -10.19 -1.03 -5.16
C PHE A 7 -9.32 -0.38 -4.07
N MET A 8 -9.74 -0.42 -2.80
CA MET A 8 -8.95 0.05 -1.67
C MET A 8 -7.58 -0.63 -1.58
N GLY A 9 -7.51 -1.94 -1.81
CA GLY A 9 -6.23 -2.67 -1.82
C GLY A 9 -5.30 -2.21 -2.93
N VAL A 10 -5.81 -2.00 -4.14
CA VAL A 10 -5.03 -1.48 -5.28
C VAL A 10 -4.57 -0.04 -5.04
N MET A 11 -5.44 0.82 -4.49
CA MET A 11 -5.09 2.19 -4.13
C MET A 11 -4.02 2.24 -3.04
N ALA A 12 -4.10 1.37 -2.03
CA ALA A 12 -3.07 1.28 -1.00
C ALA A 12 -1.70 0.88 -1.57
N LEU A 13 -1.66 -0.07 -2.53
CA LEU A 13 -0.43 -0.39 -3.24
C LEU A 13 0.10 0.80 -4.05
N GLY A 14 -0.77 1.50 -4.78
CA GLY A 14 -0.39 2.68 -5.57
C GLY A 14 0.19 3.80 -4.70
N ILE A 15 -0.42 4.07 -3.54
CA ILE A 15 0.08 5.03 -2.56
C ILE A 15 1.45 4.60 -2.02
N GLY A 16 1.62 3.32 -1.67
CA GLY A 16 2.92 2.80 -1.23
C GLY A 16 4.02 3.01 -2.27
N VAL A 17 3.73 2.68 -3.54
CA VAL A 17 4.68 2.87 -4.66
C VAL A 17 5.04 4.35 -4.82
N TRP A 18 4.03 5.23 -4.81
CA TRP A 18 4.24 6.66 -4.93
C TRP A 18 5.13 7.22 -3.83
N VAL A 19 4.86 6.85 -2.57
CA VAL A 19 5.66 7.31 -1.42
C VAL A 19 7.09 6.79 -1.52
N ALA A 20 7.30 5.54 -1.95
CA ALA A 20 8.64 5.01 -2.18
C ALA A 20 9.41 5.82 -3.23
N PHE A 21 8.78 6.16 -4.36
CA PHE A 21 9.37 7.04 -5.37
C PHE A 21 9.69 8.44 -4.82
N TYR A 22 8.78 9.01 -4.03
CA TYR A 22 8.96 10.33 -3.42
C TYR A 22 10.19 10.36 -2.51
N LEU A 23 10.36 9.33 -1.67
CA LEU A 23 11.53 9.19 -0.79
C LEU A 23 12.84 9.02 -1.57
N VAL A 24 12.83 8.24 -2.64
CA VAL A 24 14.01 8.08 -3.51
C VAL A 24 14.41 9.40 -4.17
N GLY A 25 13.43 10.23 -4.56
CA GLY A 25 13.66 11.53 -5.18
C GLY A 25 14.07 12.64 -4.19
N HIS A 26 13.78 12.49 -2.90
CA HIS A 26 13.97 13.54 -1.89
C HIS A 26 14.83 13.07 -0.71
N ARG A 27 16.10 12.75 -0.99
CA ARG A 27 17.09 12.26 0.00
C ARG A 27 17.60 13.30 1.02
N GLY A 28 17.02 14.51 1.04
CA GLY A 28 17.37 15.59 1.96
C GLY A 28 16.24 15.94 2.92
N MET A 29 15.29 15.03 3.12
CA MET A 29 14.13 15.26 3.98
C MET A 29 14.53 15.20 5.46
N ASP A 30 13.72 15.87 6.30
CA ASP A 30 13.85 15.72 7.74
C ASP A 30 13.71 14.24 8.15
N PRO A 31 14.58 13.70 9.01
CA PRO A 31 14.60 12.27 9.35
C PRO A 31 13.28 11.74 9.94
N VAL A 32 12.54 12.59 10.67
CA VAL A 32 11.25 12.20 11.26
C VAL A 32 10.19 12.10 10.15
N ALA A 33 10.17 13.07 9.24
CA ALA A 33 9.27 13.05 8.09
C ALA A 33 9.55 11.84 7.18
N GLU A 34 10.82 11.54 6.92
CA GLU A 34 11.25 10.36 6.16
C GLU A 34 10.75 9.06 6.82
N GLY A 35 10.94 8.92 8.14
CA GLY A 35 10.50 7.75 8.89
C GLY A 35 8.98 7.54 8.83
N ILE A 36 8.20 8.61 8.98
CA ILE A 36 6.72 8.55 8.88
C ILE A 36 6.28 8.14 7.48
N ALA A 37 6.89 8.72 6.44
CA ALA A 37 6.58 8.39 5.06
C ALA A 37 6.93 6.93 4.75
N ALA A 38 8.10 6.45 5.16
CA ALA A 38 8.52 5.06 4.97
C ALA A 38 7.58 4.07 5.67
N PHE A 39 7.20 4.36 6.92
CA PHE A 39 6.25 3.54 7.67
C PHE A 39 4.88 3.50 6.99
N THR A 40 4.38 4.65 6.54
CA THR A 40 3.09 4.75 5.83
C THR A 40 3.11 3.95 4.53
N ALA A 41 4.21 4.00 3.77
CA ALA A 41 4.38 3.20 2.57
C ALA A 41 4.33 1.70 2.89
N LEU A 42 5.08 1.26 3.90
CA LEU A 42 5.11 -0.14 4.34
C LEU A 42 3.71 -0.65 4.72
N VAL A 43 2.97 0.12 5.54
CA VAL A 43 1.61 -0.24 5.97
C VAL A 43 0.66 -0.31 4.77
N SER A 44 0.76 0.64 3.85
CA SER A 44 -0.08 0.68 2.65
C SER A 44 0.18 -0.52 1.73
N PHE A 45 1.46 -0.89 1.55
CA PHE A 45 1.84 -2.10 0.83
C PHE A 45 1.35 -3.38 1.51
N ALA A 46 1.57 -3.51 2.82
CA ALA A 46 1.13 -4.68 3.58
C ALA A 46 -0.38 -4.85 3.53
N PHE A 47 -1.13 -3.75 3.67
CA PHE A 47 -2.59 -3.76 3.60
C PHE A 47 -3.09 -4.14 2.20
N GLY A 48 -2.55 -3.51 1.15
CA GLY A 48 -2.89 -3.82 -0.23
C GLY A 48 -2.61 -5.28 -0.59
N ALA A 49 -1.42 -5.78 -0.24
CA ALA A 49 -1.04 -7.17 -0.44
C ALA A 49 -1.95 -8.13 0.33
N TYR A 50 -2.24 -7.85 1.60
CA TYR A 50 -3.14 -8.66 2.43
C TYR A 50 -4.53 -8.79 1.81
N VAL A 51 -5.12 -7.68 1.36
CA VAL A 51 -6.46 -7.68 0.75
C VAL A 51 -6.48 -8.50 -0.54
N LEU A 52 -5.46 -8.34 -1.39
CA LEU A 52 -5.34 -9.10 -2.64
C LEU A 52 -5.15 -10.61 -2.37
N ILE A 53 -4.23 -10.98 -1.47
CA ILE A 53 -3.98 -12.38 -1.10
C ILE A 53 -5.24 -13.00 -0.49
N ARG A 54 -5.91 -12.28 0.42
CA ARG A 54 -7.17 -12.74 1.03
C ARG A 54 -8.25 -12.96 -0.02
N ARG A 55 -8.31 -12.13 -1.07
CA ARG A 55 -9.25 -12.29 -2.18
C ARG A 55 -8.95 -13.54 -3.00
N VAL A 56 -7.70 -13.76 -3.37
CA VAL A 56 -7.29 -14.95 -4.15
C VAL A 56 -7.55 -16.23 -3.36
N ARG A 57 -7.23 -16.24 -2.06
CA ARG A 57 -7.40 -17.43 -1.20
C ARG A 57 -8.85 -17.75 -0.86
N ARG A 58 -9.74 -16.75 -0.80
CA ARG A 58 -11.19 -16.95 -0.57
C ARG A 58 -11.93 -17.07 -1.91
N GLY A 59 -11.46 -17.98 -2.77
CA GLY A 59 -12.09 -18.31 -4.06
C GLY A 59 -13.60 -18.52 -3.95
N PRO A 60 -14.35 -18.47 -5.08
CA PRO A 60 -15.81 -18.37 -5.10
C PRO A 60 -16.41 -19.35 -4.10
N GLN A 61 -17.06 -18.81 -3.06
CA GLN A 61 -17.84 -19.62 -2.15
C GLN A 61 -19.00 -20.17 -2.98
N HIS A 62 -18.83 -21.39 -3.49
CA HIS A 62 -19.89 -22.20 -4.07
C HIS A 62 -20.83 -22.67 -2.97
#